data_AF-A0A7C4D7I9-F1
#
_entry.id   AF-A0A7C4D7I9-F1
#
_cell.length_a   1.000
_cell.length_b   1.000
_cell.length_c   1.000
_cell.angle_alpha   90.00
_cell.angle_beta   90.00
_cell.angle_gamma   90.00
#
_symmetry.space_group_name_H-M   'P 1'
#
loop_
_entity.id
_entity.type
_entity.pdbx_description
1 polymer ?
#
loop_
_entity_poly.entity_id
_entity_poly.type
_entity_poly.pdbx_seq_one_letter_code
_entity_poly.pdbx_strand_id
1 'polypeptide(L)'
;MERKTTKEIVLDVLKREKRPLTPKEIQSLTNLNYNTIRGRLQDLKKANLVVRTEAGWIYKEYSGEIKVEEFTKKRRRRKKE
;
A
#
# COMPACT_ATOMS: atom_id res chain seq x y z
N MET A 1 -16.28 -22.63 2.87
CA MET A 1 -15.89 -21.31 2.32
C MET A 1 -15.38 -20.45 3.46
N GLU A 2 -14.07 -20.28 3.58
CA GLU A 2 -13.54 -19.31 4.55
C GLU A 2 -13.92 -17.90 4.11
N ARG A 3 -14.69 -17.20 4.96
CA ARG A 3 -15.00 -15.80 4.75
C ARG A 3 -13.74 -15.00 5.05
N LYS A 4 -13.07 -14.53 4.00
CA LYS A 4 -11.96 -13.58 4.16
C LYS A 4 -12.43 -12.40 5.01
N THR A 5 -11.68 -12.10 6.05
CA THR A 5 -11.95 -10.98 6.94
C THR A 5 -11.70 -9.67 6.19
N THR A 6 -12.33 -8.58 6.65
CA THR A 6 -12.10 -7.25 6.07
C THR A 6 -10.63 -6.84 6.08
N LYS A 7 -9.86 -7.31 7.06
CA LYS A 7 -8.41 -7.09 7.16
C LYS A 7 -7.66 -7.74 6.00
N GLU A 8 -8.01 -8.98 5.68
CA GLU A 8 -7.40 -9.74 4.59
C GLU A 8 -7.77 -9.17 3.23
N ILE A 9 -9.01 -8.72 3.04
CA ILE A 9 -9.43 -8.07 1.80
C ILE A 9 -8.58 -6.83 1.51
N VAL A 10 -8.35 -5.97 2.52
CA VAL A 10 -7.50 -4.78 2.37
C VAL A 10 -6.05 -5.17 2.06
N LEU A 11 -5.53 -6.20 2.72
CA LEU A 11 -4.17 -6.68 2.48
C LEU A 11 -4.01 -7.26 1.06
N ASP A 12 -4.99 -8.04 0.60
CA ASP A 12 -4.99 -8.65 -0.73
C ASP A 12 -5.00 -7.59 -1.83
N VAL A 13 -5.76 -6.50 -1.66
CA VAL A 13 -5.74 -5.38 -2.62
C VAL A 13 -4.36 -4.75 -2.70
N LEU A 14 -3.70 -4.51 -1.57
CA LEU A 14 -2.33 -3.98 -1.56
C LEU A 14 -1.32 -4.94 -2.18
N LYS A 15 -1.51 -6.26 -1.98
CA LYS A 15 -0.67 -7.30 -2.58
C LYS A 15 -0.85 -7.38 -4.10
N ARG A 16 -2.08 -7.18 -4.60
CA ARG A 16 -2.45 -7.26 -6.01
C ARG A 16 -1.98 -6.03 -6.80
N GLU A 17 -2.20 -4.83 -6.26
CA GLU A 17 -1.90 -3.57 -6.96
C GLU A 17 -0.40 -3.27 -7.02
N LYS A 18 0.40 -3.81 -6.08
CA LYS A 18 1.87 -3.61 -6.00
C LYS A 18 2.35 -2.16 -6.02
N ARG A 19 1.45 -1.20 -5.76
CA ARG A 19 1.72 0.24 -5.72
C ARG A 19 1.14 0.85 -4.45
N PRO A 20 1.58 2.05 -4.04
CA PRO A 20 0.97 2.77 -2.94
C PRO A 20 -0.46 3.15 -3.31
N LEU A 21 -1.41 2.85 -2.42
CA LEU A 21 -2.82 3.21 -2.56
C LEU A 21 -3.26 4.10 -1.41
N THR A 22 -4.02 5.13 -1.74
CA THR A 22 -4.72 5.94 -0.76
C THR A 22 -5.93 5.18 -0.19
N PRO A 23 -6.42 5.53 1.01
CA PRO A 23 -7.62 4.91 1.56
C PRO A 23 -8.86 5.08 0.68
N LYS A 24 -8.93 6.16 -0.13
CA LYS A 24 -10.01 6.37 -1.11
C LYS A 24 -9.93 5.39 -2.28
N GLU A 25 -8.74 5.12 -2.81
CA GLU A 25 -8.56 4.11 -3.86
C GLU A 25 -8.91 2.72 -3.35
N ILE A 26 -8.47 2.37 -2.13
CA ILE A 26 -8.82 1.09 -1.51
C ILE A 26 -10.34 0.98 -1.31
N GLN A 27 -11.01 2.07 -0.96
CA GLN A 27 -12.47 2.12 -0.87
C GLN A 27 -13.13 1.81 -2.21
N SER A 28 -12.70 2.46 -3.29
CA SER A 28 -13.22 2.20 -4.63
C SER A 28 -13.00 0.75 -5.09
N LEU A 29 -11.89 0.12 -4.68
CA LEU A 29 -11.54 -1.25 -5.06
C LEU A 29 -12.24 -2.33 -4.23
N THR A 30 -12.54 -2.04 -2.96
CA THR A 30 -13.08 -3.02 -2.01
C THR A 30 -14.55 -2.81 -1.65
N ASN A 31 -15.11 -1.65 -2.00
CA ASN A 31 -16.41 -1.17 -1.56
C ASN A 31 -16.61 -1.18 -0.03
N LEU A 32 -15.51 -1.12 0.73
CA LEU A 32 -15.52 -1.06 2.19
C LEU A 32 -15.67 0.37 2.69
N ASN A 33 -16.18 0.53 3.90
CA ASN A 33 -16.26 1.85 4.54
C ASN A 33 -14.85 2.43 4.77
N TYR A 34 -14.66 3.70 4.44
CA TYR A 34 -13.42 4.45 4.63
C TYR A 34 -12.85 4.32 6.06
N ASN A 35 -13.70 4.44 7.09
CA ASN A 35 -13.29 4.34 8.49
C ASN A 35 -12.79 2.94 8.83
N THR A 36 -13.47 1.92 8.29
CA THR A 36 -13.05 0.52 8.43
C THR A 36 -11.68 0.32 7.78
N ILE A 37 -11.48 0.82 6.55
CA ILE A 37 -10.20 0.73 5.86
C ILE A 37 -9.09 1.39 6.68
N ARG A 38 -9.33 2.61 7.19
CA ARG A 38 -8.34 3.33 8.00
C ARG A 38 -7.96 2.55 9.26
N GLY A 39 -8.94 1.95 9.94
CA GLY A 39 -8.71 1.07 11.09
C GLY A 39 -7.87 -0.16 10.71
N ARG A 40 -8.24 -0.86 9.63
CA ARG A 40 -7.52 -2.06 9.19
C ARG A 40 -6.11 -1.77 8.69
N LEU A 41 -5.88 -0.64 8.04
CA LEU A 41 -4.53 -0.19 7.66
C LEU A 41 -3.65 0.06 8.88
N GLN A 42 -4.20 0.62 9.97
CA GLN A 42 -3.46 0.75 11.22
C GLN A 42 -3.14 -0.61 11.85
N ASP A 43 -4.10 -1.55 11.87
CA ASP A 43 -3.87 -2.91 12.37
C ASP A 43 -2.77 -3.62 11.57
N LEU A 44 -2.81 -3.51 10.24
CA LEU A 44 -1.81 -4.07 9.33
C LEU A 44 -0.44 -3.42 9.51
N LYS A 45 -0.40 -2.12 9.80
CA LYS A 45 0.85 -1.40 10.12
C LYS A 45 1.45 -1.91 11.43
N LYS A 46 0.63 -2.06 12.48
CA LYS A 46 1.06 -2.63 13.77
C LYS A 46 1.58 -4.06 13.61
N ALA A 47 0.95 -4.84 12.72
CA ALA A 47 1.40 -6.17 12.33
C ALA A 47 2.62 -6.18 11.40
N ASN A 48 3.21 -5.02 11.07
CA ASN A 48 4.37 -4.90 10.19
C ASN A 48 4.16 -5.46 8.76
N LEU A 49 2.92 -5.51 8.27
CA LEU A 49 2.59 -6.05 6.94
C LEU A 49 2.54 -4.96 5.86
N VAL A 50 2.25 -3.72 6.24
CA VAL A 50 2.12 -2.59 5.32
C VAL A 50 2.91 -1.39 5.82
N VAL A 51 3.31 -0.53 4.89
CA VAL A 51 4.06 0.69 5.15
C VAL A 51 3.27 1.88 4.60
N ARG A 52 3.28 2.99 5.34
CA ARG A 52 2.74 4.27 4.86
C ARG A 52 3.86 5.06 4.19
N THR A 53 3.66 5.43 2.93
CA THR A 53 4.50 6.32 2.15
C THR A 53 3.78 7.67 1.96
N GLU A 54 4.44 8.63 1.32
CA GLU A 54 3.80 9.91 0.95
C GLU A 54 2.68 9.70 -0.07
N ALA A 55 2.86 8.75 -1.01
CA ALA A 55 1.89 8.42 -2.04
C ALA A 55 0.71 7.56 -1.55
N GLY A 56 0.82 6.91 -0.39
CA GLY A 56 -0.27 6.08 0.15
C GLY A 56 0.19 4.96 1.07
N TRP A 57 -0.52 3.84 1.03
CA TRP A 57 -0.21 2.62 1.77
C TRP A 57 0.24 1.55 0.79
N ILE A 58 1.30 0.82 1.12
CA ILE A 58 1.82 -0.27 0.30
C ILE A 58 2.13 -1.49 1.15
N TYR A 59 2.03 -2.67 0.55
CA TYR A 59 2.53 -3.90 1.16
C TYR A 59 4.06 -3.80 1.40
N LYS A 60 4.51 -4.23 2.59
CA LYS A 60 5.87 -4.00 3.05
C LYS A 60 6.94 -4.58 2.10
N GLU A 61 6.69 -5.75 1.52
CA GLU A 61 7.64 -6.38 0.60
C GLU A 61 7.91 -5.51 -0.63
N TYR A 62 6.88 -4.86 -1.19
CA TYR A 62 7.04 -3.97 -2.34
C TYR A 62 7.60 -2.59 -1.99
N SER A 63 7.62 -2.22 -0.70
CA SER A 63 8.19 -0.94 -0.28
C SER A 63 9.70 -0.84 -0.55
N GLY A 64 10.41 -1.97 -0.60
CA GLY A 64 11.83 -2.02 -0.96
C GLY A 64 12.06 -1.68 -2.43
N GLU A 65 11.22 -2.21 -3.32
CA GLU A 65 11.30 -1.98 -4.77
C GLU A 65 11.10 -0.50 -5.11
N ILE A 66 10.12 0.15 -4.46
CA ILE A 66 9.85 1.58 -4.67
C ILE A 66 11.03 2.46 -4.28
N LYS A 67 11.67 2.20 -3.14
CA LYS A 67 12.83 3.00 -2.71
C LYS A 67 13.99 2.90 -3.70
N VAL A 68 14.22 1.71 -4.26
CA VAL A 68 15.25 1.49 -5.30
C VAL A 68 14.87 2.23 -6.58
N GLU A 69 13.61 2.18 -6.99
CA GLU A 69 13.13 2.86 -8.19
C GLU A 69 13.17 4.40 -8.08
N GLU A 70 12.77 4.96 -6.94
CA GLU A 70 12.89 6.40 -6.66
C GLU A 70 14.35 6.86 -6.67
N PHE A 71 15.24 6.08 -6.03
CA PHE A 71 16.66 6.38 -5.98
C PHE A 71 17.32 6.32 -7.35
N THR A 72 17.01 5.32 -8.16
CA THR A 72 17.52 5.19 -9.54
C THR A 72 16.99 6.30 -10.45
N LYS A 73 15.71 6.67 -10.35
CA LYS A 73 15.13 7.83 -11.07
C LYS A 73 15.82 9.14 -10.68
N LYS A 74 16.07 9.38 -9.40
CA LYS A 74 16.77 10.58 -8.90
C LYS A 74 18.21 10.66 -9.42
N ARG A 75 18.93 9.53 -9.48
CA ARG A 75 20.27 9.46 -10.08
C ARG A 75 20.28 9.74 -11.59
N ARG A 76 19.28 9.24 -12.34
CA ARG A 76 19.17 9.50 -13.79
C ARG A 76 18.88 10.97 -14.10
N ARG A 77 18.06 11.66 -13.30
CA ARG A 77 17.77 13.08 -13.49
C ARG A 77 18.99 13.97 -13.27
N ARG A 78 19.83 13.68 -12.28
CA ARG A 78 21.06 14.44 -11.99
C ARG A 78 22.19 14.31 -13.02
N LYS A 79 22.12 13.35 -13.94
CA LYS A 79 23.10 13.16 -15.02
C LYS A 79 22.73 13.88 -16.32
N LYS A 80 21.59 14.58 -16.35
CA LYS A 80 21.10 15.33 -17.52
C LYS A 80 21.29 16.86 -17.40
N GLU A 81 21.93 17.32 -16.34
CA GLU A 81 22.48 18.68 -16.18
C GLU A 81 24.01 18.59 -16.25
#